data_AF-A3FAE2-F1
#
_entry.id   AF-A3FAE2-F1
#
_cell.length_a   1.000
_cell.length_b   1.000
_cell.length_c   1.000
_cell.angle_alpha   90.00
_cell.angle_beta   90.00
_cell.angle_gamma   90.00
#
_symmetry.space_group_name_H-M   'P 1'
#
loop_
_entity.id
_entity.type
_entity.pdbx_description
1 polymer ?
#
loop_
_entity_poly.entity_id
_entity_poly.type
_entity_poly.pdbx_seq_one_letter_code
_entity_poly.pdbx_strand_id
1 'polypeptide(L)'
;WWYPHNAVAFFLTTPVLRIMYYFVPKAAGRPVYSYKLSVIHFWSLVFIYIWAGPHHLLNTALPNWLQMLGMTFSLMLWAPSWGGMLNGLLTLRGAWHKLRTDPVLKFFAAAVTFYGMATFEGPLLSIKSVNALGHYTDWTIGHVHEGR
;
A
#
# COMPACT_ATOMS: atom_id res chain seq x y z
N TRP A 1 1.56 -15.69 -10.48
CA TRP A 1 1.46 -14.32 -9.95
C TRP A 1 1.83 -14.14 -8.47
N TRP A 2 2.01 -15.22 -7.68
CA TRP A 2 2.58 -15.10 -6.33
C TRP A 2 3.91 -14.33 -6.33
N TYR A 3 4.88 -14.71 -7.17
CA TYR A 3 6.17 -14.04 -7.25
C TYR A 3 6.07 -12.55 -7.63
N PRO A 4 5.51 -12.15 -8.79
CA PRO A 4 5.52 -10.74 -9.19
C PRO A 4 4.70 -9.83 -8.26
N HIS A 5 3.62 -10.34 -7.66
CA HIS A 5 2.88 -9.58 -6.64
C HIS A 5 3.74 -9.33 -5.39
N ASN A 6 4.42 -10.37 -4.90
CA ASN A 6 5.31 -10.26 -3.75
C ASN A 6 6.60 -9.50 -4.06
N ALA A 7 7.01 -9.41 -5.32
CA ALA A 7 8.09 -8.53 -5.74
C ALA A 7 7.72 -7.06 -5.46
N VAL A 8 6.52 -6.62 -5.85
CA VAL A 8 6.03 -5.27 -5.50
C VAL A 8 5.94 -5.13 -3.98
N ALA A 9 5.37 -6.11 -3.28
CA ALA A 9 5.25 -6.09 -1.82
C ALA A 9 6.58 -5.87 -1.10
N PHE A 10 7.59 -6.68 -1.41
CA PHE A 10 8.80 -6.77 -0.59
C PHE A 10 9.99 -6.00 -1.17
N PHE A 11 9.92 -5.55 -2.43
CA PHE A 11 10.91 -4.63 -2.99
C PHE A 11 10.40 -3.19 -3.07
N LEU A 12 9.12 -2.97 -3.38
CA LEU A 12 8.58 -1.63 -3.63
C LEU A 12 7.72 -1.09 -2.49
N THR A 13 7.10 -1.94 -1.67
CA THR A 13 6.29 -1.47 -0.54
C THR A 13 7.06 -1.49 0.78
N THR A 14 7.51 -2.65 1.25
CA THR A 14 8.13 -2.74 2.59
C THR A 14 9.43 -1.95 2.74
N PRO A 15 10.34 -1.88 1.73
CA PRO A 15 11.54 -1.05 1.86
C PRO A 15 11.20 0.44 1.81
N VAL A 16 10.22 0.84 0.99
CA VAL A 16 9.77 2.24 0.92
C VAL A 16 9.08 2.66 2.23
N LEU A 17 8.28 1.79 2.85
CA LEU A 17 7.75 2.02 4.20
C LEU A 17 8.87 2.18 5.23
N ARG A 18 9.95 1.39 5.14
CA ARG A 18 11.13 1.56 5.99
C ARG A 18 11.79 2.93 5.78
N ILE A 19 11.94 3.38 4.54
CA ILE A 19 12.45 4.71 4.20
C ILE A 19 11.55 5.79 4.84
N MET A 20 10.23 5.67 4.70
CA MET A 20 9.25 6.55 5.35
C MET A 20 9.46 6.59 6.87
N TYR A 21 9.59 5.43 7.52
CA TYR A 21 9.79 5.32 8.97
C TYR A 21 11.06 6.00 9.49
N TYR A 22 12.07 6.18 8.64
CA TYR A 22 13.26 6.94 9.00
C TYR A 22 13.14 8.43 8.65
N PHE A 23 12.84 8.74 7.39
CA PHE A 23 12.95 10.10 6.88
C PHE A 23 11.79 11.00 7.27
N VAL A 24 10.55 10.49 7.37
CA VAL A 24 9.40 11.33 7.75
C VAL A 24 9.56 11.89 9.17
N PRO A 25 9.83 11.09 10.22
CA PRO A 25 10.07 11.61 11.56
C PRO A 25 11.28 12.56 11.61
N LYS A 26 12.35 12.21 10.88
CA LYS A 26 13.60 12.99 10.85
C LYS A 26 13.41 14.37 10.24
N ALA A 27 12.76 14.47 9.08
CA ALA A 27 12.48 15.75 8.42
C ALA A 27 11.42 16.56 9.16
N ALA A 28 10.39 15.90 9.70
CA ALA A 28 9.35 16.58 10.48
C ALA A 28 9.88 17.11 11.82
N GLY A 29 10.94 16.53 12.38
CA GLY A 29 11.38 16.79 13.75
C GLY A 29 10.32 16.33 14.77
N ARG A 30 9.64 15.22 14.47
CA ARG A 30 8.55 14.66 15.26
C ARG A 30 8.83 13.19 15.57
N PRO A 31 8.40 12.66 16.74
CA PRO A 31 8.41 11.23 16.98
C PRO A 31 7.38 10.54 16.08
N VAL A 32 7.63 9.27 15.75
CA VAL A 32 6.65 8.41 15.07
C VAL A 32 5.34 8.42 15.84
N TYR A 33 4.22 8.55 15.12
CA TYR A 33 2.90 8.71 15.72
C TYR A 33 2.49 7.57 16.66
N SER A 34 2.55 6.32 16.23
CA SER A 34 2.09 5.18 17.03
C SER A 34 2.95 3.93 16.84
N TYR A 35 3.67 3.54 17.89
CA TYR A 35 4.42 2.29 17.94
C TYR A 35 3.51 1.06 17.86
N LYS A 36 2.36 1.07 18.53
CA LYS A 36 1.39 -0.04 18.47
C LYS A 36 0.91 -0.26 17.04
N LEU A 37 0.63 0.82 16.33
CA LEU A 37 0.26 0.76 14.92
C LEU A 37 1.42 0.21 14.07
N SER A 38 2.67 0.63 14.34
CA SER A 38 3.87 0.08 13.69
C SER A 38 3.97 -1.44 13.80
N VAL A 39 3.69 -2.01 14.98
CA VAL A 39 3.72 -3.46 15.18
C VAL A 39 2.59 -4.15 14.43
N ILE A 40 1.35 -3.66 14.58
CA ILE A 40 0.16 -4.27 13.98
C ILE A 40 0.26 -4.23 12.46
N HIS A 41 0.50 -3.05 11.88
CA HIS A 41 0.51 -2.93 10.43
C HIS A 41 1.68 -3.71 9.82
N PHE A 42 2.85 -3.78 10.46
CA PHE A 42 3.99 -4.54 9.94
C PHE A 42 3.67 -6.03 9.83
N TRP A 43 3.26 -6.66 10.93
CA TRP A 43 3.03 -8.11 10.95
C TRP A 43 1.83 -8.50 10.09
N SER A 44 0.74 -7.74 10.17
CA SER A 44 -0.42 -7.96 9.32
C SER A 44 -0.07 -7.77 7.84
N LEU A 45 0.69 -6.74 7.47
CA LEU A 45 1.11 -6.49 6.09
C LEU A 45 1.94 -7.67 5.57
N VAL A 46 3.03 -8.03 6.24
CA VAL A 46 3.96 -9.07 5.79
C VAL A 46 3.25 -10.42 5.65
N PHE A 47 2.34 -10.77 6.57
CA PHE A 47 1.59 -12.01 6.50
C PHE A 47 0.55 -12.01 5.37
N ILE A 48 -0.28 -10.96 5.29
CA ILE A 48 -1.43 -10.91 4.36
C ILE A 48 -0.95 -10.78 2.90
N TYR A 49 0.10 -10.01 2.64
CA TYR A 49 0.56 -9.72 1.26
C TYR A 49 0.89 -10.98 0.47
N ILE A 50 1.41 -12.03 1.13
CA ILE A 50 1.82 -13.29 0.49
C ILE A 50 0.67 -13.94 -0.28
N TRP A 51 -0.56 -13.75 0.19
CA TRP A 51 -1.76 -14.40 -0.31
C TRP A 51 -2.45 -13.67 -1.45
N ALA A 52 -2.11 -12.40 -1.72
CA ALA A 52 -2.82 -11.57 -2.69
C ALA A 52 -2.43 -11.83 -4.16
N GLY A 53 -1.46 -12.72 -4.40
CA GLY A 53 -1.05 -13.13 -5.76
C GLY A 53 -2.17 -13.54 -6.73
N PRO A 54 -3.20 -14.32 -6.34
CA PRO A 54 -4.28 -14.74 -7.23
C PRO A 54 -5.20 -13.61 -7.70
N HIS A 55 -5.11 -12.39 -7.14
CA HIS A 55 -5.92 -11.25 -7.60
C HIS A 55 -5.61 -10.82 -9.05
N HIS A 56 -4.48 -11.28 -9.60
CA HIS A 56 -4.04 -11.07 -10.99
C HIS A 56 -4.68 -12.07 -11.95
N LEU A 57 -5.37 -13.08 -11.43
CA LEU A 57 -5.89 -14.24 -12.15
C LEU A 57 -7.40 -14.41 -11.94
N LEU A 58 -8.09 -13.32 -11.59
CA LEU A 58 -9.54 -13.33 -11.44
C LEU A 58 -10.19 -13.54 -12.82
N ASN A 59 -11.26 -14.34 -12.85
CA ASN A 59 -11.99 -14.69 -14.07
C ASN A 59 -11.12 -15.42 -15.13
N THR A 60 -10.05 -16.08 -14.70
CA THR A 60 -9.20 -16.92 -15.56
C THR A 60 -9.43 -18.42 -15.30
N ALA A 61 -8.62 -19.28 -15.93
CA ALA A 61 -8.61 -20.72 -15.71
C ALA A 61 -8.10 -21.15 -14.31
N LEU A 62 -7.60 -20.22 -13.48
CA LEU A 62 -7.20 -20.55 -12.10
C LEU A 62 -8.41 -21.09 -11.30
N PRO A 63 -8.24 -22.14 -10.48
CA PRO A 63 -9.33 -22.64 -9.63
C PRO A 63 -10.03 -21.54 -8.82
N ASN A 64 -11.36 -21.59 -8.78
CA ASN A 64 -12.17 -20.52 -8.16
C ASN A 64 -11.81 -20.27 -6.68
N TRP A 65 -11.48 -21.32 -5.92
CA TRP A 65 -11.10 -21.17 -4.51
C TRP A 65 -9.81 -20.35 -4.33
N LEU A 66 -8.83 -20.48 -5.24
CA LEU A 66 -7.61 -19.66 -5.22
C LEU A 66 -7.91 -18.20 -5.57
N GLN A 67 -8.81 -17.97 -6.52
CA GLN A 67 -9.25 -16.62 -6.87
C GLN A 67 -9.94 -15.94 -5.68
N MET A 68 -10.85 -16.66 -5.00
CA MET A 68 -11.55 -16.13 -3.82
C MET A 68 -10.59 -15.88 -2.64
N LEU A 69 -9.60 -16.75 -2.45
CA LEU A 69 -8.54 -16.54 -1.46
C LEU A 69 -7.76 -15.25 -1.74
N GLY A 70 -7.30 -15.06 -2.98
CA GLY A 70 -6.58 -13.85 -3.37
C GLY A 70 -7.41 -12.58 -3.22
N MET A 71 -8.67 -12.60 -3.66
CA MET A 71 -9.60 -11.49 -3.47
C MET A 71 -9.78 -11.14 -1.98
N THR A 72 -10.04 -12.14 -1.14
CA THR A 72 -10.31 -11.95 0.30
C THR A 72 -9.10 -11.35 1.01
N PHE A 73 -7.91 -11.91 0.79
CA PHE A 73 -6.68 -11.39 1.39
C PHE A 73 -6.31 -10.01 0.84
N SER A 74 -6.59 -9.71 -0.42
CA SER A 74 -6.36 -8.36 -0.97
C SER A 74 -7.28 -7.32 -0.34
N LEU A 75 -8.55 -7.66 -0.06
CA LEU A 75 -9.45 -6.78 0.69
C LEU A 75 -8.97 -6.55 2.13
N MET A 76 -8.52 -7.61 2.80
CA MET A 76 -7.93 -7.50 4.14
C MET A 76 -6.62 -6.69 4.15
N LEU A 77 -5.84 -6.74 3.07
CA LEU A 77 -4.55 -6.05 2.91
C LEU A 77 -4.70 -4.52 2.95
N TRP A 78 -5.89 -4.00 2.67
CA TRP A 78 -6.17 -2.58 2.75
C TRP A 78 -5.85 -2.00 4.14
N ALA A 79 -6.34 -2.63 5.21
CA ALA A 79 -6.18 -2.12 6.57
C ALA A 79 -4.71 -1.99 7.02
N PRO A 80 -3.84 -3.02 6.93
CA PRO A 80 -2.43 -2.87 7.30
C PRO A 80 -1.66 -1.96 6.33
N SER A 81 -2.06 -1.87 5.07
CA SER A 81 -1.44 -0.94 4.13
C SER A 81 -1.69 0.51 4.56
N TRP A 82 -2.94 0.86 4.85
CA TRP A 82 -3.31 2.16 5.39
C TRP A 82 -2.74 2.41 6.79
N GLY A 83 -2.50 1.37 7.58
CA GLY A 83 -1.76 1.49 8.84
C GLY A 83 -0.40 2.17 8.64
N GLY A 84 0.33 1.85 7.56
CA GLY A 84 1.57 2.54 7.19
C GLY A 84 1.36 4.00 6.81
N MET A 85 0.37 4.27 5.94
CA MET A 85 0.01 5.63 5.51
C MET A 85 -0.34 6.52 6.70
N LEU A 86 -1.26 6.05 7.55
CA LEU A 86 -1.76 6.80 8.70
C LEU A 86 -0.63 7.06 9.70
N ASN A 87 0.25 6.09 9.96
CA ASN A 87 1.38 6.30 10.87
C ASN A 87 2.37 7.35 10.31
N GLY A 88 2.60 7.34 9.00
CA GLY A 88 3.41 8.35 8.30
C GLY A 88 2.79 9.76 8.36
N LEU A 89 1.54 9.91 7.93
CA LEU A 89 0.87 11.22 7.86
C LEU A 89 0.57 11.79 9.25
N LEU A 90 0.16 10.96 10.21
CA LEU A 90 -0.11 11.43 11.58
C LEU A 90 1.18 11.79 12.34
N THR A 91 2.34 11.31 11.90
CA THR A 91 3.64 11.79 12.39
C THR A 91 3.85 13.29 12.08
N LEU A 92 3.21 13.81 11.02
CA LEU A 92 3.23 15.22 10.67
C LEU A 92 2.28 16.09 11.52
N ARG A 93 1.50 15.52 12.45
CA ARG A 93 0.59 16.28 13.31
C ARG A 93 1.37 17.35 14.10
N GLY A 94 0.97 18.61 13.92
CA GLY A 94 1.67 19.79 14.46
C GLY A 94 2.82 20.33 13.59
N ALA A 95 3.25 19.60 12.57
CA ALA A 95 4.30 19.98 11.64
C ALA A 95 3.80 20.27 10.21
N TRP A 96 2.49 20.20 9.94
CA TRP A 96 1.90 20.47 8.61
C TRP A 96 2.29 21.83 8.00
N HIS A 97 2.54 22.84 8.83
CA HIS A 97 3.01 24.15 8.36
C HIS A 97 4.35 24.07 7.60
N LYS A 98 5.21 23.10 7.94
CA LYS A 98 6.51 22.89 7.29
C LYS A 98 6.39 22.47 5.83
N LEU A 99 5.27 21.87 5.41
CA LEU A 99 5.04 21.50 4.01
C LEU A 99 5.03 22.71 3.07
N ARG A 100 4.80 23.92 3.59
CA ARG A 100 4.86 25.15 2.80
C ARG A 100 6.29 25.56 2.44
N THR A 101 7.26 25.22 3.29
CA THR A 101 8.65 25.71 3.20
C THR A 101 9.67 24.61 2.95
N ASP A 102 9.40 23.38 3.37
CA ASP A 102 10.29 22.23 3.22
C ASP A 102 9.81 21.34 2.05
N PRO A 103 10.49 21.38 0.90
CA PRO A 103 10.13 20.56 -0.26
C PRO A 103 10.36 19.07 0.00
N VAL A 104 11.35 18.68 0.80
CA VAL A 104 11.63 17.27 1.10
C VAL A 104 10.45 16.67 1.86
N LEU A 105 9.97 17.36 2.89
CA LEU A 105 8.79 16.93 3.65
C LEU A 105 7.53 16.90 2.78
N LYS A 106 7.41 17.83 1.81
CA LYS A 106 6.33 17.87 0.83
C LYS A 106 6.31 16.63 -0.07
N PHE A 107 7.47 16.23 -0.59
CA PHE A 107 7.59 15.01 -1.38
C PHE A 107 7.26 13.76 -0.56
N PHE A 108 7.72 13.67 0.69
CA PHE A 108 7.35 12.53 1.54
C PHE A 108 5.85 12.48 1.85
N ALA A 109 5.22 13.61 2.18
CA ALA A 109 3.78 13.63 2.43
C ALA A 109 2.99 13.22 1.18
N ALA A 110 3.34 13.76 0.00
CA ALA A 110 2.73 13.36 -1.26
C ALA A 110 2.94 11.87 -1.55
N ALA A 111 4.16 11.36 -1.41
CA ALA A 111 4.48 9.95 -1.64
C ALA A 111 3.68 9.02 -0.72
N VAL A 112 3.55 9.36 0.57
CA VAL A 112 2.73 8.57 1.52
C VAL A 112 1.25 8.63 1.15
N THR A 113 0.76 9.77 0.65
CA THR A 113 -0.61 9.89 0.15
C THR A 113 -0.85 9.03 -1.10
N PHE A 114 0.03 9.08 -2.10
CA PHE A 114 -0.05 8.22 -3.30
C PHE A 114 0.05 6.74 -2.97
N TYR A 115 0.93 6.36 -2.03
CA TYR A 115 0.94 5.02 -1.46
C TYR A 115 -0.42 4.64 -0.87
N GLY A 116 -1.06 5.54 -0.13
CA GLY A 116 -2.41 5.34 0.42
C GLY A 116 -3.49 5.14 -0.63
N MET A 117 -3.43 5.91 -1.73
CA MET A 117 -4.39 5.81 -2.84
C MET A 117 -4.18 4.51 -3.63
N ALA A 118 -2.94 4.18 -4.01
CA ALA A 118 -2.63 2.92 -4.68
C ALA A 118 -2.98 1.70 -3.82
N THR A 119 -2.75 1.75 -2.50
CA THR A 119 -3.12 0.66 -1.58
C THR A 119 -4.61 0.61 -1.20
N PHE A 120 -5.41 1.57 -1.67
CA PHE A 120 -6.86 1.47 -1.71
C PHE A 120 -7.34 0.93 -3.07
N GLU A 121 -6.79 1.45 -4.17
CA GLU A 121 -7.16 1.06 -5.53
C GLU A 121 -6.82 -0.41 -5.81
N GLY A 122 -5.68 -0.90 -5.31
CA GLY A 122 -5.30 -2.31 -5.45
C GLY A 122 -6.39 -3.26 -4.94
N PRO A 123 -6.76 -3.21 -3.64
CA PRO A 123 -7.87 -3.99 -3.09
C PRO A 123 -9.21 -3.84 -3.85
N LEU A 124 -9.52 -2.64 -4.35
CA LEU A 124 -10.70 -2.40 -5.18
C LEU A 124 -10.63 -3.19 -6.51
N LEU A 125 -9.49 -3.14 -7.20
CA LEU A 125 -9.22 -3.90 -8.43
C LEU A 125 -9.11 -5.42 -8.20
N SER A 126 -8.93 -5.85 -6.96
CA SER A 126 -8.95 -7.26 -6.56
C SER A 126 -10.37 -7.83 -6.38
N ILE A 127 -11.42 -7.01 -6.49
CA ILE A 127 -12.82 -7.48 -6.46
C ILE A 127 -13.17 -8.03 -7.84
N LYS A 128 -13.65 -9.28 -7.92
CA LYS A 128 -13.94 -9.95 -9.21
C LYS A 128 -14.78 -9.13 -10.19
N SER A 129 -15.81 -8.44 -9.72
CA SER A 129 -16.69 -7.61 -10.56
C SER A 129 -16.00 -6.35 -11.08
N VAL A 130 -15.13 -5.72 -10.27
CA VAL A 130 -14.33 -4.57 -10.68
C VAL A 130 -13.21 -5.03 -11.63
N ASN A 131 -12.54 -6.12 -11.28
CA ASN A 131 -11.51 -6.73 -12.09
C ASN A 131 -12.03 -7.12 -13.48
N ALA A 132 -13.28 -7.61 -13.58
CA ALA A 132 -13.89 -7.91 -14.88
C ALA A 132 -13.97 -6.70 -15.84
N LEU A 133 -13.90 -5.47 -15.32
CA LEU A 133 -13.84 -4.23 -16.10
C LEU A 133 -12.41 -3.70 -16.26
N GLY A 134 -11.59 -3.78 -15.21
CA GLY A 134 -10.24 -3.20 -15.19
C GLY A 134 -9.15 -4.10 -15.78
N HIS A 135 -9.35 -5.42 -15.77
CA HIS A 135 -8.35 -6.39 -16.22
C HIS A 135 -8.12 -6.28 -17.73
N TYR A 136 -6.85 -6.32 -18.14
CA TYR A 136 -6.40 -6.06 -19.52
C TYR A 136 -6.72 -4.67 -20.08
N THR A 137 -6.94 -3.67 -19.23
CA THR A 137 -7.10 -2.27 -19.64
C THR A 137 -5.97 -1.39 -19.09
N ASP A 138 -5.87 -0.15 -19.58
CA ASP A 138 -4.91 0.85 -19.09
C ASP A 138 -5.13 1.24 -17.61
N TRP A 139 -6.25 0.85 -16.99
CA TRP A 139 -6.45 1.06 -15.56
C TRP A 139 -5.37 0.31 -14.74
N THR A 140 -5.00 -0.91 -15.13
CA THR A 140 -3.93 -1.65 -14.44
C THR A 140 -2.57 -0.94 -14.59
N ILE A 141 -2.32 -0.30 -15.73
CA ILE A 141 -1.11 0.50 -15.95
C ILE A 141 -1.13 1.75 -15.08
N GLY A 142 -2.26 2.45 -15.00
CA GLY A 142 -2.46 3.60 -14.11
C GLY A 142 -2.17 3.26 -12.66
N HIS A 143 -2.78 2.18 -12.16
CA HIS A 143 -2.56 1.66 -10.81
C HIS A 143 -1.07 1.43 -10.48
N VAL A 144 -0.34 0.80 -11.41
CA VAL A 144 1.08 0.52 -11.22
C VAL A 144 1.92 1.80 -11.15
N HIS A 145 1.56 2.86 -11.87
CA HIS A 145 2.30 4.11 -11.88
C HIS A 145 1.89 5.05 -10.75
N GLU A 146 0.69 4.92 -10.20
CA GLU A 146 0.28 5.63 -8.98
C GLU A 146 1.12 5.23 -7.76
N GLY A 147 1.45 3.94 -7.65
CA GLY A 147 2.18 3.38 -6.51
C GLY A 147 3.71 3.48 -6.57
N ARG A 148 4.28 4.25 -7.52
CA ARG A 148 5.74 4.41 -7.71
C ARG A 148 6.27 5.74 -7.19
#